data_AF-A0A4R2JH20-F1
#
_entry.id   AF-A0A4R2JH20-F1
#
_cell.length_a   1.000
_cell.length_b   1.000
_cell.length_c   1.000
_cell.angle_alpha   90.00
_cell.angle_beta   90.00
_cell.angle_gamma   90.00
#
_symmetry.space_group_name_H-M   'P 1'
#
loop_
_entity.id
_entity.type
_entity.pdbx_description
1 polymer ?
#
loop_
_entity_poly.entity_id
_entity_poly.type
_entity_poly.pdbx_seq_one_letter_code
_entity_poly.pdbx_strand_id
1 'polypeptide(L)'
;MKIDLLGTELEVPNPTVISVPIEIKGAWHKDLLTAQDIQLAQRYLEDLHTTDGIYLVAWFTLEHWNILATNDRRKTKATKHKSATRLLHILRTQAAGIQSVAGRLVITVPRSTTPDDRITKTVKRHTG
;
A
#
# COMPACT_ATOMS: atom_id res chain seq x y z
N MET A 1 24.70 1.61 4.94
CA MET A 1 23.49 2.32 4.45
C MET A 1 22.55 2.47 5.63
N LYS A 2 22.33 3.69 6.11
CA LYS A 2 21.52 3.98 7.30
C LYS A 2 20.26 4.69 6.80
N ILE A 3 19.10 4.04 6.97
CA ILE A 3 17.80 4.61 6.60
C ILE A 3 17.29 5.31 7.87
N ASP A 4 17.34 6.64 7.90
CA ASP A 4 16.72 7.41 8.96
C ASP A 4 15.22 7.56 8.67
N LEU A 5 14.41 7.01 9.56
CA LEU A 5 12.94 7.08 9.48
C LEU A 5 12.37 8.33 10.17
N LEU A 6 13.23 9.16 10.76
CA LEU A 6 12.86 10.36 11.50
C LEU A 6 13.84 11.46 11.09
N GLY A 7 13.33 12.65 10.76
CA GLY A 7 14.09 13.84 10.35
C GLY A 7 14.94 14.46 11.47
N THR A 8 15.54 13.63 12.33
CA THR A 8 16.64 14.04 13.19
C THR A 8 17.90 14.10 12.34
N GLU A 9 18.32 15.32 12.05
CA GLU A 9 19.58 15.63 11.37
C GLU A 9 20.73 15.04 12.18
N LEU A 10 21.17 13.84 11.81
CA LEU A 10 22.42 13.29 12.32
C LEU A 10 23.54 14.09 11.67
N GLU A 11 24.36 14.76 12.47
CA GLU A 11 25.58 15.44 12.04
C GLU A 11 26.57 14.42 11.49
N VAL A 12 26.41 14.08 10.22
CA VAL A 12 27.42 13.42 9.42
C VAL A 12 28.06 14.54 8.58
N PRO A 13 29.39 14.62 8.46
CA PRO A 13 30.02 15.48 7.48
C PRO A 13 29.77 14.91 6.08
N ASN A 14 29.04 15.64 5.23
CA ASN A 14 28.70 15.27 3.84
C ASN A 14 27.93 13.94 3.67
N PRO A 15 26.79 13.71 4.34
CA PRO A 15 25.98 12.53 4.09
C PRO A 15 25.44 12.60 2.67
N THR A 16 25.67 11.54 1.90
CA THR A 16 24.84 11.28 0.74
C THR A 16 23.45 10.90 1.27
N VAL A 17 22.55 11.89 1.34
CA VAL A 17 21.15 11.68 1.73
C VAL A 17 20.43 11.01 0.57
N ILE A 18 20.04 9.75 0.75
CA ILE A 18 19.16 9.06 -0.19
C ILE A 18 17.72 9.37 0.22
N SER A 19 16.99 10.08 -0.64
CA SER A 19 15.55 10.33 -0.48
C SER A 19 14.77 9.49 -1.47
N VAL A 20 13.88 8.64 -0.98
CA VAL A 20 13.02 7.77 -1.80
C VAL A 20 11.56 7.97 -1.36
N PRO A 21 10.71 8.63 -2.16
CA PRO A 21 9.29 8.74 -1.86
C PRO A 21 8.62 7.37 -1.88
N ILE A 22 7.71 7.17 -0.92
CA ILE A 22 6.86 5.98 -0.85
C ILE A 22 5.40 6.43 -0.91
N GLU A 23 4.70 6.08 -1.99
CA GLU A 23 3.26 6.29 -2.11
C GLU A 23 2.54 4.98 -1.74
N ILE A 24 1.64 5.06 -0.75
CA ILE A 24 0.99 3.88 -0.16
C ILE A 24 -0.51 3.94 -0.40
N LYS A 25 -1.06 2.91 -1.05
CA LYS A 25 -2.51 2.75 -1.24
C LYS A 25 -3.03 1.44 -0.67
N GLY A 26 -4.26 1.46 -0.15
CA GLY A 26 -5.01 0.21 0.06
C GLY A 26 -5.63 -0.28 -1.24
N ALA A 27 -5.82 -1.59 -1.39
CA ALA A 27 -6.48 -2.19 -2.55
C ALA A 27 -7.93 -1.68 -2.81
N TRP A 28 -8.51 -0.94 -1.87
CA TRP A 28 -9.82 -0.31 -2.00
C TRP A 28 -9.79 1.18 -2.39
N HIS A 29 -8.59 1.75 -2.52
CA HIS A 29 -8.45 3.17 -2.81
C HIS A 29 -8.94 3.51 -4.22
N LYS A 30 -9.68 4.62 -4.36
CA LYS A 30 -10.27 5.00 -5.66
C LYS A 30 -9.21 5.29 -6.74
N ASP A 31 -8.10 5.88 -6.32
CA ASP A 31 -7.01 6.29 -7.21
C ASP A 31 -5.89 5.23 -7.30
N LEU A 32 -6.14 3.98 -6.88
CA LEU A 32 -5.13 2.93 -6.82
C LEU A 32 -4.43 2.68 -8.17
N LEU A 33 -5.16 2.82 -9.28
CA LEU A 33 -4.63 2.60 -10.63
C LEU A 33 -4.11 3.87 -11.28
N THR A 34 -4.21 5.03 -10.62
CA THR A 34 -3.78 6.32 -11.21
C THR A 34 -2.69 6.99 -10.38
N ALA A 35 -2.64 6.74 -9.07
CA ALA A 35 -1.68 7.38 -8.16
C ALA A 35 -0.22 6.98 -8.42
N GLN A 36 0.05 5.81 -9.02
CA GLN A 36 1.41 5.43 -9.40
C GLN A 36 2.01 6.39 -10.44
N ASP A 37 1.19 6.88 -11.36
CA ASP A 37 1.61 7.86 -12.37
C ASP A 37 1.46 9.28 -11.83
N ILE A 38 0.26 9.66 -11.42
CA ILE A 38 -0.07 11.06 -11.07
C ILE A 38 0.58 11.53 -9.77
N GLN A 39 0.66 10.66 -8.75
CA GLN A 39 1.15 11.08 -7.42
C GLN A 39 2.62 10.72 -7.24
N LEU A 40 3.00 9.48 -7.53
CA LEU A 40 4.39 9.07 -7.39
C LEU A 40 5.25 9.68 -8.51
N ALA A 41 4.97 9.37 -9.78
CA ALA A 41 5.86 9.75 -10.88
C ALA A 41 5.84 11.25 -11.21
N GLN A 42 4.66 11.85 -11.40
CA GLN A 42 4.54 13.24 -11.85
C GLN A 42 4.61 14.28 -10.72
N ARG A 43 4.55 13.86 -9.45
CA ARG A 43 4.60 14.81 -8.32
C ARG A 43 5.78 14.51 -7.43
N TYR A 44 5.81 13.36 -6.75
CA TYR A 44 6.84 13.14 -5.73
C TYR A 44 8.25 12.95 -6.28
N LEU A 45 8.41 12.25 -7.41
CA LEU A 45 9.72 12.12 -8.05
C LEU A 45 10.25 13.49 -8.51
N GLU A 46 9.37 14.32 -9.07
CA GLU A 46 9.70 15.69 -9.49
C GLU A 46 10.01 16.60 -8.31
N ASP A 47 9.13 16.65 -7.30
CA ASP A 47 9.24 17.48 -6.10
C ASP A 47 10.50 17.16 -5.27
N LEU A 48 10.92 15.89 -5.25
CA LEU A 48 12.12 15.44 -4.53
C LEU A 48 13.37 15.33 -5.41
N HIS A 49 13.26 15.71 -6.69
CA HIS A 49 14.33 15.62 -7.68
C HIS A 49 15.01 14.24 -7.71
N THR A 50 14.22 13.17 -7.66
CA THR A 50 14.69 11.77 -7.64
C THR A 50 14.03 10.95 -8.73
N THR A 51 14.75 9.96 -9.25
CA THR A 51 14.23 9.01 -10.26
C THR A 51 13.60 7.78 -9.64
N ASP A 52 13.85 7.54 -8.36
CA ASP A 52 13.50 6.30 -7.67
C ASP A 52 12.37 6.54 -6.67
N GLY A 53 11.38 5.66 -6.69
CA GLY A 53 10.23 5.73 -5.80
C GLY A 53 9.57 4.38 -5.60
N ILE A 54 8.86 4.21 -4.49
CA ILE A 54 8.19 2.96 -4.15
C ILE A 54 6.68 3.17 -4.18
N TYR A 55 5.99 2.38 -5.01
CA TYR A 55 4.53 2.28 -4.99
C TYR A 55 4.10 1.04 -4.18
N LEU A 56 3.63 1.25 -2.95
CA LEU A 56 3.24 0.17 -2.05
C LEU A 56 1.72 0.00 -2.02
N VAL A 57 1.26 -1.24 -2.23
CA VAL A 57 -0.16 -1.57 -2.15
C VAL A 57 -0.44 -2.55 -1.02
N ALA A 58 -1.24 -2.10 -0.04
CA ALA A 58 -1.74 -2.95 1.02
C ALA A 58 -2.89 -3.81 0.49
N TRP A 59 -2.62 -5.10 0.28
CA TRP A 59 -3.60 -6.12 -0.06
C TRP A 59 -3.89 -7.00 1.15
N PHE A 60 -5.15 -7.10 1.55
CA PHE A 60 -5.59 -7.97 2.62
C PHE A 60 -6.50 -9.05 2.05
N THR A 61 -6.23 -10.32 2.38
CA THR A 61 -7.03 -11.46 1.91
C THR A 61 -8.49 -11.26 2.24
N LEU A 62 -9.32 -11.14 1.20
CA LEU A 62 -10.73 -10.75 1.30
C LEU A 62 -11.57 -11.75 2.10
N GLU A 63 -11.12 -13.00 2.20
CA GLU A 63 -11.71 -14.07 3.00
C GLU A 63 -11.61 -13.80 4.50
N HIS A 64 -10.58 -13.07 4.93
CA HIS A 64 -10.34 -12.73 6.33
C HIS A 64 -10.99 -11.40 6.74
N TRP A 65 -11.68 -10.73 5.81
CA TRP A 65 -12.41 -9.51 6.12
C TRP A 65 -13.72 -9.84 6.82
N ASN A 66 -13.96 -9.20 7.97
CA ASN A 66 -15.10 -9.46 8.84
C ASN A 66 -16.40 -9.64 8.04
N ILE A 67 -16.85 -10.89 7.98
CA ILE A 67 -17.97 -11.37 7.16
C ILE A 67 -19.30 -10.82 7.72
N LEU A 68 -19.31 -10.38 8.98
CA LEU A 68 -20.49 -9.84 9.68
C LEU A 68 -20.77 -8.37 9.35
N ALA A 69 -19.85 -7.66 8.70
CA ALA A 69 -20.09 -6.30 8.25
C ALA A 69 -20.74 -6.33 6.86
N THR A 70 -22.07 -6.42 6.81
CA THR A 70 -22.90 -6.50 5.59
C THR A 70 -22.78 -5.32 4.61
N ASN A 71 -21.85 -4.38 4.82
CA ASN A 71 -21.66 -3.23 3.94
C ASN A 71 -20.22 -2.65 3.96
N ASP A 72 -19.18 -3.47 4.14
CA ASP A 72 -17.81 -2.95 4.06
C ASP A 72 -17.47 -2.53 2.60
N ARG A 73 -17.64 -1.24 2.32
CA ARG A 73 -17.35 -0.61 1.03
C ARG A 73 -15.91 -0.84 0.56
N ARG A 74 -14.96 -1.04 1.47
CA ARG A 74 -13.57 -1.30 1.11
C ARG A 74 -13.43 -2.71 0.53
N LYS A 75 -14.17 -3.70 1.05
CA LYS A 75 -14.18 -5.08 0.52
C LYS A 75 -14.70 -5.08 -0.92
N THR A 76 -15.85 -4.44 -1.14
CA THR A 76 -16.48 -4.32 -2.46
C THR A 76 -15.61 -3.59 -3.48
N LYS A 77 -14.79 -2.62 -3.04
CA LYS A 77 -13.84 -1.96 -3.94
C LYS A 77 -12.65 -2.87 -4.26
N ALA A 78 -12.08 -3.54 -3.25
CA ALA A 78 -10.93 -4.42 -3.43
C ALA A 78 -11.25 -5.66 -4.27
N THR A 79 -12.46 -6.23 -4.19
CA THR A 79 -12.89 -7.38 -5.01
C THR A 79 -12.82 -7.12 -6.52
N LYS A 80 -12.93 -5.86 -6.96
CA LYS A 80 -12.83 -5.47 -8.40
C LYS A 80 -11.50 -5.87 -9.03
N HIS A 81 -10.44 -5.96 -8.23
CA HIS A 81 -9.12 -6.35 -8.69
C HIS A 81 -8.98 -7.87 -8.89
N LYS A 82 -9.95 -8.66 -8.41
CA LYS A 82 -10.04 -10.13 -8.47
C LYS A 82 -9.00 -10.87 -7.63
N SER A 83 -7.72 -10.53 -7.75
CA SER A 83 -6.64 -11.14 -6.97
C SER A 83 -5.44 -10.21 -6.82
N ALA A 84 -4.62 -10.45 -5.79
CA ALA A 84 -3.35 -9.76 -5.59
C ALA A 84 -2.42 -9.90 -6.81
N THR A 85 -2.33 -11.10 -7.38
CA THR A 85 -1.51 -11.39 -8.57
C THR A 85 -1.94 -10.58 -9.78
N ARG A 86 -3.24 -10.47 -10.03
CA ARG A 86 -3.76 -9.68 -11.15
C ARG A 86 -3.50 -8.20 -10.94
N LEU A 87 -3.75 -7.69 -9.73
CA LEU A 87 -3.46 -6.30 -9.39
C LEU A 87 -1.97 -5.99 -9.56
N LEU A 88 -1.09 -6.86 -9.08
CA LEU A 88 0.35 -6.72 -9.23
C LEU A 88 0.78 -6.70 -10.70
N HIS A 89 0.20 -7.55 -11.54
CA HIS A 89 0.49 -7.54 -12.97
C HIS A 89 0.14 -6.18 -13.60
N ILE A 90 -1.03 -5.62 -13.30
CA ILE A 90 -1.46 -4.30 -13.80
C ILE A 90 -0.47 -3.21 -13.35
N LEU A 91 -0.15 -3.16 -12.06
CA LEU A 91 0.76 -2.15 -11.49
C LEU A 91 2.20 -2.29 -12.02
N ARG A 92 2.62 -3.50 -12.38
CA ARG A 92 3.91 -3.73 -13.04
C ARG A 92 3.93 -3.23 -14.47
N THR A 93 2.85 -3.44 -15.22
CA THR A 93 2.72 -2.91 -16.58
C THR A 93 2.73 -1.38 -16.57
N GLN A 94 2.04 -0.76 -15.60
CA GLN A 94 2.08 0.69 -15.41
C GLN A 94 3.49 1.18 -15.06
N ALA A 95 4.16 0.55 -14.08
CA ALA A 95 5.55 0.88 -13.73
C ALA A 95 6.51 0.77 -14.93
N ALA A 96 6.32 -0.21 -15.81
CA ALA A 96 7.16 -0.36 -17.00
C ALA A 96 6.89 0.71 -18.07
N GLY A 97 5.69 1.26 -18.12
CA GLY A 97 5.32 2.35 -19.04
C GLY A 97 5.78 3.73 -18.56
N ILE A 98 5.92 3.91 -17.24
CA ILE A 98 6.53 5.08 -16.62
C ILE A 98 8.05 4.90 -16.79
N GLN A 99 8.66 5.62 -17.73
CA GLN A 99 10.11 5.54 -17.99
C GLN A 99 10.92 6.01 -16.78
N SER A 100 11.17 5.11 -15.83
CA SER A 100 12.27 5.16 -14.87
C SER A 100 12.68 3.72 -14.56
N VAL A 101 13.91 3.37 -14.93
CA VAL A 101 14.50 2.07 -14.67
C VAL A 101 15.27 2.15 -13.35
N ALA A 102 14.76 1.55 -12.28
CA ALA A 102 15.50 0.64 -11.38
C ALA A 102 14.64 0.24 -10.16
N GLY A 103 14.74 -1.03 -9.76
CA GLY A 103 14.21 -1.54 -8.49
C GLY A 103 12.76 -2.04 -8.53
N ARG A 104 12.59 -3.37 -8.56
CA ARG A 104 11.27 -4.04 -8.48
C ARG A 104 11.10 -4.66 -7.09
N LEU A 105 10.36 -4.02 -6.19
CA LEU A 105 10.07 -4.55 -4.86
C LEU A 105 8.56 -4.65 -4.62
N VAL A 106 8.09 -5.84 -4.23
CA VAL A 106 6.71 -6.08 -3.79
C VAL A 106 6.77 -6.55 -2.35
N ILE A 107 6.31 -5.71 -1.41
CA ILE A 107 6.20 -6.10 0.00
C ILE A 107 4.76 -6.57 0.23
N THR A 108 4.57 -7.86 0.44
CA THR A 108 3.30 -8.39 0.97
C THR A 108 3.39 -8.34 2.48
N VAL A 109 2.57 -7.50 3.12
CA VAL A 109 2.43 -7.51 4.59
C VAL A 109 1.27 -8.42 4.94
N PRO A 110 1.51 -9.68 5.35
CA PRO A 110 0.44 -10.53 5.86
C PRO A 110 -0.13 -9.91 7.13
N ARG A 111 -1.46 -9.92 7.29
CA ARG A 111 -2.07 -9.62 8.58
C ARG A 111 -1.66 -10.72 9.57
N SER A 112 -1.19 -10.35 10.76
CA SER A 112 -1.07 -11.28 11.89
C SER A 112 -2.46 -11.82 12.22
N THR A 113 -2.73 -13.06 11.86
CA THR A 113 -3.92 -13.77 12.34
C THR A 113 -3.57 -14.39 13.69
N THR A 114 -3.65 -13.60 14.77
CA THR A 114 -3.76 -14.22 16.09
C THR A 114 -5.15 -14.87 16.19
N PRO A 115 -5.29 -16.03 16.84
CA PRO A 115 -6.60 -16.67 17.05
C PRO A 115 -7.65 -15.73 17.68
N ASP A 116 -7.20 -14.72 18.43
CA ASP A 116 -8.02 -13.70 19.11
C ASP A 116 -8.72 -12.68 18.19
N ASP A 117 -8.32 -12.58 16.92
CA ASP A 117 -9.01 -11.70 15.95
C ASP A 117 -10.44 -12.21 15.61
N ARG A 118 -10.79 -13.42 16.07
CA ARG A 118 -12.14 -13.99 16.03
C ARG A 118 -12.98 -13.54 17.24
N ILE A 119 -13.09 -12.24 17.52
CA ILE A 119 -14.13 -11.80 18.47
C ILE A 119 -15.51 -11.94 17.81
N THR A 120 -16.12 -13.08 18.07
CA THR A 120 -17.56 -13.34 17.98
C THR A 120 -18.30 -12.37 18.90
N LYS A 121 -18.72 -11.21 18.38
CA LYS A 121 -19.77 -10.43 19.04
C LYS A 121 -21.13 -11.04 18.73
N THR A 122 -21.45 -12.13 19.42
CA THR A 122 -22.85 -12.53 19.66
C THR A 122 -23.46 -11.51 20.60
N VAL A 123 -24.02 -10.43 20.05
CA VAL A 123 -24.87 -9.52 20.82
C VAL A 123 -26.21 -10.22 21.04
N LYS A 124 -26.41 -10.85 22.19
CA LYS A 124 -27.76 -11.24 22.65
C LYS A 124 -28.58 -9.97 22.85
N ARG A 125 -29.62 -9.76 22.04
CA ARG A 125 -30.70 -8.83 22.38
C ARG A 125 -31.40 -9.37 23.63
N HIS A 126 -31.31 -8.67 24.75
CA HIS A 126 -32.27 -8.84 25.83
C HIS A 126 -33.50 -7.99 25.49
N THR A 127 -34.56 -8.69 25.08
CA THR A 127 -35.94 -8.21 25.15
C THR A 127 -36.51 -8.67 26.49
N GLY A 128 -37.13 -7.77 27.23
CA GLY A 128 -37.89 -8.06 28.46
C GLY A 128 -37.32 -7.37 29.67
#